data_AF-K7EJE6-F1
#
_entry.id   AF-K7EJE6-F1
#
_cell.length_a   1.000
_cell.length_b   1.000
_cell.length_c   1.000
_cell.angle_alpha   90.00
_cell.angle_beta   90.00
_cell.angle_gamma   90.00
#
_symmetry.space_group_name_H-M   'P 1'
#
loop_
_entity.id
_entity.type
_entity.pdbx_description
1 polymer ?
#
loop_
_entity_poly.entity_id
_entity_poly.type
_entity_poly.pdbx_seq_one_letter_code
_entity_poly.pdbx_strand_id
1 'polypeptide(L)'
;ELDMSDFEEQFKTKSQGPSLDLSALKSKAAQKAPSKATLIEANRAKNLAITLRKGNLGAERICQAIEAYDLQALGLDFLELLMRFLPTEYERSLITRFEREQRPMEELSEEDRFMLCFSRIPRLPERMTTLTFLGNFPDTAQLLMPQLNAIIAASMSIKSSDKLRQILEIVLAFGNYMNSSKRGAAYGFRLQSLDALLEMKSTDRKQTLLHYLVKVIAEKYPQLTGFHSDLHFLDKAGSVSLDSVLADVRSLQRGLELTQREFVRQDDCMVLKEFLRANSPTMDKLLADSKTAQEAFESVVEYFGENPKTTSPGLFFSLFSRFIKAYKKAEQEVEQWKKEAAAQEAGADTPGKGEPPAPKSPPKARRPQMDLISELKRRQQKEPLIYESDRDGAIEDIITGKGLARPWSYPQSVLLCFLLTQCAILWGTGCHTASCYLFCFSFLFPFSTPLHLPHPHSVIKTVPFTARTGKRTSRLLCEASLGEEMPL
;
A
#
# COMPACT_ATOMS: atom_id res chain seq x y z
N GLU A 1 -41.22 -58.75 -17.96
CA GLU A 1 -40.63 -58.64 -16.61
C GLU A 1 -39.12 -58.77 -16.73
N LEU A 2 -38.36 -58.11 -15.87
CA LEU A 2 -36.89 -58.18 -15.89
C LEU A 2 -36.45 -59.49 -15.23
N ASP A 3 -35.59 -60.24 -15.92
CA ASP A 3 -35.09 -61.53 -15.42
C ASP A 3 -33.98 -61.29 -14.39
N MET A 4 -34.40 -61.27 -13.12
CA MET A 4 -33.51 -61.04 -11.99
C MET A 4 -32.55 -62.20 -11.76
N SER A 5 -32.80 -63.38 -12.35
CA SER A 5 -31.95 -64.56 -12.18
C SER A 5 -30.69 -64.51 -13.05
N ASP A 6 -30.80 -64.02 -14.29
CA ASP A 6 -29.65 -63.76 -15.17
C ASP A 6 -28.75 -62.64 -14.60
N PHE A 7 -29.36 -61.59 -14.03
CA PHE A 7 -28.62 -60.52 -13.37
C PHE A 7 -27.82 -61.02 -12.15
N GLU A 8 -28.42 -61.88 -11.33
CA GLU A 8 -27.75 -62.44 -10.15
C GLU A 8 -26.62 -63.41 -10.54
N GLU A 9 -26.76 -64.14 -11.65
CA GLU A 9 -25.71 -65.03 -12.15
C GLU A 9 -24.51 -64.28 -12.74
N GLN A 10 -24.76 -63.19 -13.48
CA GLN A 10 -23.70 -62.40 -14.12
C GLN A 10 -22.94 -61.49 -13.14
N PHE A 11 -23.54 -61.11 -12.02
CA PHE A 11 -22.96 -60.16 -11.05
C PHE A 11 -22.66 -60.73 -9.66
N LYS A 12 -22.73 -62.06 -9.46
CA LYS A 12 -22.32 -62.67 -8.19
C LYS A 12 -20.81 -62.51 -7.92
N THR A 13 -20.46 -62.07 -6.71
CA THR A 13 -19.08 -61.99 -6.24
C THR A 13 -18.70 -63.24 -5.43
N LYS A 14 -17.40 -63.55 -5.34
CA LYS A 14 -16.85 -64.82 -4.79
C LYS A 14 -17.17 -65.12 -3.31
N SER A 15 -17.98 -64.31 -2.63
CA SER A 15 -18.38 -64.50 -1.22
C SER A 15 -19.69 -65.27 -1.04
N GLN A 16 -20.36 -65.70 -2.10
CA GLN A 16 -21.54 -66.58 -2.01
C GLN A 16 -21.19 -68.02 -2.43
N GLY A 17 -20.57 -68.77 -1.51
CA GLY A 17 -20.51 -70.24 -1.56
C GLY A 17 -21.80 -70.87 -1.00
N PRO A 18 -21.98 -72.20 -1.10
CA PRO A 18 -23.21 -72.87 -0.67
C PRO A 18 -23.45 -72.67 0.83
N SER A 19 -24.71 -72.50 1.21
CA SER A 19 -25.17 -72.22 2.58
C SER A 19 -24.55 -73.18 3.60
N LEU A 20 -23.67 -72.66 4.46
CA LEU A 20 -23.17 -73.41 5.61
C LEU A 20 -24.24 -73.42 6.70
N ASP A 21 -24.47 -74.63 7.21
CA ASP A 21 -25.46 -75.00 8.22
C ASP A 21 -25.38 -74.10 9.47
N LEU A 22 -26.52 -73.47 9.81
CA LEU A 22 -26.67 -72.46 10.87
C LEU A 22 -26.60 -73.04 12.30
N SER A 23 -26.20 -74.30 12.45
CA SER A 23 -26.13 -75.03 13.71
C SER A 23 -24.71 -75.12 14.31
N ALA A 24 -23.66 -74.77 13.57
CA ALA A 24 -22.26 -74.86 14.02
C ALA A 24 -21.67 -73.56 14.61
N LEU A 25 -22.37 -72.41 14.55
CA LEU A 25 -21.88 -71.12 15.07
C LEU A 25 -22.33 -70.77 16.49
N LYS A 26 -23.06 -71.64 17.19
CA LYS A 26 -23.51 -71.39 18.57
C LYS A 26 -22.47 -71.64 19.67
N SER A 27 -21.22 -71.97 19.35
CA SER A 27 -20.18 -72.31 20.34
C SER A 27 -18.92 -71.43 20.34
N LYS A 28 -18.97 -70.23 19.72
CA LYS A 28 -17.96 -69.16 19.96
C LYS A 28 -18.63 -67.81 20.22
N ALA A 29 -19.58 -67.79 21.15
CA ALA A 29 -20.04 -66.58 21.83
C ALA A 29 -19.30 -66.42 23.17
N ALA A 30 -18.02 -66.04 23.12
CA ALA A 30 -17.17 -65.53 24.20
C ALA A 30 -15.80 -65.28 23.54
N GLN A 31 -15.35 -64.06 23.25
CA GLN A 31 -15.17 -62.94 24.15
C GLN A 31 -15.53 -61.65 23.40
N LYS A 32 -16.56 -60.94 23.84
CA LYS A 32 -16.74 -59.54 23.46
C LYS A 32 -15.65 -58.79 24.22
N ALA A 33 -14.57 -58.39 23.55
CA ALA A 33 -13.61 -57.45 24.12
C ALA A 33 -14.42 -56.24 24.66
N PRO A 34 -14.09 -55.70 25.84
CA PRO A 34 -14.82 -54.57 26.40
C PRO A 34 -14.87 -53.47 25.34
N SER A 35 -16.06 -52.96 25.04
CA SER A 35 -16.22 -51.87 24.08
C SER A 35 -15.44 -50.67 24.61
N LYS A 36 -14.28 -50.41 24.02
CA LYS A 36 -13.44 -49.26 24.37
C LYS A 36 -14.32 -48.01 24.37
N ALA A 37 -14.28 -47.24 25.45
CA ALA A 37 -15.05 -46.01 25.53
C ALA A 37 -14.47 -45.03 24.50
N THR A 38 -15.32 -44.45 23.68
CA THR A 38 -14.92 -43.43 22.70
C THR A 38 -15.40 -42.08 23.19
N LEU A 39 -14.49 -41.14 23.43
CA LEU A 39 -14.80 -39.79 23.90
C LEU A 39 -14.77 -38.78 22.75
N ILE A 40 -13.93 -39.02 21.74
CA ILE A 40 -13.83 -38.18 20.54
C ILE A 40 -14.15 -38.96 19.27
N GLU A 41 -14.68 -38.28 18.25
CA GLU A 41 -15.00 -38.89 16.96
C GLU A 41 -13.76 -39.52 16.29
N ALA A 42 -13.93 -40.66 15.62
CA ALA A 42 -12.84 -41.43 15.01
C ALA A 42 -11.94 -40.62 14.05
N ASN A 43 -12.51 -39.73 13.23
CA ASN A 43 -11.71 -38.88 12.33
C ASN A 43 -10.87 -37.86 13.10
N ARG A 44 -11.45 -37.30 14.17
CA ARG A 44 -10.77 -36.35 15.04
C ARG A 44 -9.68 -37.03 15.85
N ALA A 45 -9.92 -38.23 16.37
CA ALA A 45 -8.90 -39.08 16.99
C ALA A 45 -7.73 -39.35 16.03
N LYS A 46 -8.02 -39.76 14.79
CA LYS A 46 -6.98 -40.00 13.78
C LYS A 46 -6.14 -38.75 13.50
N ASN A 47 -6.78 -37.60 13.32
CA ASN A 47 -6.08 -36.34 13.09
C ASN A 47 -5.24 -35.92 14.31
N LEU A 48 -5.77 -36.11 15.52
CA LEU A 48 -5.04 -35.85 16.76
C LEU A 48 -3.81 -36.76 16.88
N ALA A 49 -3.94 -38.06 16.59
CA ALA A 49 -2.83 -39.01 16.60
C ALA A 49 -1.70 -38.58 15.66
N ILE A 50 -2.04 -38.10 14.46
CA ILE A 50 -1.07 -37.56 13.50
C ILE A 50 -0.36 -36.32 14.07
N THR A 51 -1.12 -35.39 14.66
CA THR A 51 -0.55 -34.20 15.29
C THR A 51 0.38 -34.56 16.46
N LEU A 52 -0.04 -35.44 17.36
CA LEU A 52 0.78 -35.87 18.51
C LEU A 52 2.09 -36.54 18.08
N ARG A 53 2.07 -37.34 17.00
CA ARG A 53 3.29 -37.92 16.41
C ARG A 53 4.26 -36.85 15.91
N LYS A 54 3.76 -35.73 15.38
CA LYS A 54 4.60 -34.60 14.96
C LYS A 54 5.24 -33.90 16.16
N GLY A 55 4.54 -33.81 17.29
CA GLY A 55 5.07 -33.23 18.53
C GLY A 55 6.17 -34.08 19.19
N ASN A 56 6.16 -35.40 18.96
CA ASN A 56 7.12 -36.36 19.53
C ASN A 56 7.32 -36.22 21.06
N LEU A 57 6.22 -35.91 21.77
CA LEU A 57 6.18 -35.74 23.22
C LEU A 57 5.06 -36.59 23.80
N GLY A 58 5.27 -37.13 25.00
CA GLY A 58 4.22 -37.84 25.73
C GLY A 58 3.08 -36.89 26.14
N ALA A 59 1.85 -37.43 26.20
CA ALA A 59 0.64 -36.68 26.55
C ALA A 59 0.80 -35.86 27.85
N GLU A 60 1.36 -36.46 28.89
CA GLU A 60 1.61 -35.80 30.18
C GLU A 60 2.62 -34.65 30.05
N ARG A 61 3.70 -34.85 29.28
CA ARG A 61 4.72 -33.83 29.07
C ARG A 61 4.16 -32.64 28.30
N ILE A 62 3.29 -32.86 27.33
CA ILE A 62 2.58 -31.79 26.60
C ILE A 62 1.71 -30.99 27.57
N CYS A 63 0.90 -31.66 28.39
CA CYS A 63 0.03 -30.97 29.34
C CYS A 63 0.82 -30.15 30.37
N GLN A 64 1.88 -30.74 30.94
CA GLN A 64 2.79 -30.06 31.86
C GLN A 64 3.46 -28.84 31.21
N ALA A 65 3.90 -28.95 29.95
CA ALA A 65 4.52 -27.85 29.24
C ALA A 65 3.54 -26.69 28.98
N ILE A 66 2.27 -26.97 28.71
CA ILE A 66 1.22 -25.93 28.60
C ILE A 66 0.98 -25.25 29.95
N GLU A 67 0.89 -26.02 31.03
CA GLU A 67 0.69 -25.49 32.37
C GLU A 67 1.87 -24.61 32.84
N ALA A 68 3.09 -24.97 32.45
CA ALA A 68 4.32 -24.26 32.77
C ALA A 68 4.70 -23.15 31.78
N TYR A 69 3.94 -22.95 30.68
CA TYR A 69 4.28 -22.05 29.58
C TYR A 69 5.67 -22.32 28.95
N ASP A 70 6.03 -23.59 28.80
CA ASP A 70 7.35 -24.02 28.31
C ASP A 70 7.42 -23.99 26.76
N LEU A 71 7.88 -22.84 26.24
CA LEU A 71 8.15 -22.65 24.80
C LEU A 71 9.31 -23.48 24.26
N GLN A 72 10.20 -24.00 25.11
CA GLN A 72 11.31 -24.85 24.65
C GLN A 72 10.82 -26.27 24.37
N ALA A 73 9.87 -26.76 25.18
CA ALA A 73 9.22 -28.04 24.94
C ALA A 73 8.20 -27.95 23.79
N LEU A 74 7.44 -26.86 23.68
CA LEU A 74 6.35 -26.72 22.71
C LEU A 74 6.66 -25.63 21.67
N GLY A 75 7.13 -26.06 20.50
CA GLY A 75 7.32 -25.17 19.35
C GLY A 75 6.01 -24.58 18.83
N LEU A 76 6.07 -23.37 18.28
CA LEU A 76 4.92 -22.61 17.79
C LEU A 76 4.10 -23.35 16.72
N ASP A 77 4.76 -23.98 15.74
CA ASP A 77 4.10 -24.79 14.71
C ASP A 77 3.28 -25.95 15.30
N PHE A 78 3.76 -26.53 16.40
CA PHE A 78 3.06 -27.61 17.07
C PHE A 78 1.90 -27.07 17.91
N LEU A 79 2.09 -25.93 18.60
CA LEU A 79 1.03 -25.25 19.33
C LEU A 79 -0.13 -24.83 18.43
N GLU A 80 0.15 -24.28 17.25
CA GLU A 80 -0.88 -23.90 16.27
C GLU A 80 -1.71 -25.10 15.82
N LEU A 81 -1.06 -26.24 15.55
CA LEU A 81 -1.76 -27.48 15.23
C LEU A 81 -2.60 -27.97 16.41
N LEU A 82 -2.06 -27.89 17.63
CA LEU A 82 -2.73 -28.39 18.84
C LEU A 82 -3.94 -27.53 19.23
N MET A 83 -3.93 -26.22 18.95
CA MET A 83 -5.08 -25.33 19.17
C MET A 83 -6.35 -25.81 18.44
N ARG A 84 -6.22 -26.52 17.31
CA ARG A 84 -7.36 -27.07 16.56
C ARG A 84 -8.06 -28.23 17.29
N PHE A 85 -7.40 -28.79 18.30
CA PHE A 85 -7.88 -29.89 19.12
C PHE A 85 -8.34 -29.46 20.51
N LEU A 86 -8.51 -28.15 20.75
CA LEU A 86 -9.18 -27.69 21.97
C LEU A 86 -10.51 -28.44 22.14
N PRO A 87 -10.78 -29.04 23.32
CA PRO A 87 -11.98 -29.83 23.54
C PRO A 87 -13.23 -28.98 23.35
N THR A 88 -14.15 -29.47 22.52
CA THR A 88 -15.47 -28.87 22.33
C THR A 88 -16.32 -29.05 23.59
N GLU A 89 -17.38 -28.24 23.75
CA GLU A 89 -18.31 -28.39 24.88
C GLU A 89 -18.93 -29.79 24.93
N TYR A 90 -19.25 -30.36 23.77
CA TYR A 90 -19.74 -31.72 23.65
C TYR A 90 -18.73 -32.74 24.17
N GLU A 91 -17.47 -32.67 23.73
CA GLU A 91 -16.40 -33.57 24.19
C GLU A 91 -16.15 -33.43 25.70
N ARG A 92 -16.17 -32.20 26.24
CA ARG A 92 -16.06 -31.97 27.69
C ARG A 92 -17.19 -32.62 28.47
N SER A 93 -18.42 -32.61 27.94
CA SER A 93 -19.55 -33.27 28.58
C SER A 93 -19.39 -34.79 28.62
N LEU A 94 -18.89 -35.39 27.54
CA LEU A 94 -18.59 -36.83 27.47
C LEU A 94 -17.47 -37.21 28.43
N ILE A 95 -16.40 -36.41 28.47
CA ILE A 95 -15.29 -36.57 29.41
C ILE A 95 -15.79 -36.50 30.87
N THR A 96 -16.58 -35.47 31.22
CA THR A 96 -17.12 -35.30 32.58
C THR A 96 -18.01 -36.48 32.98
N ARG A 97 -18.80 -37.01 32.04
CA ARG A 97 -19.63 -38.20 32.26
C ARG A 97 -18.76 -39.44 32.50
N PHE A 98 -17.75 -39.65 31.68
CA PHE A 98 -16.82 -40.76 31.82
C PHE A 98 -16.10 -40.74 33.19
N GLU A 99 -15.64 -39.57 33.63
CA GLU A 99 -15.01 -39.40 34.94
C GLU A 99 -15.98 -39.68 36.10
N ARG A 100 -17.24 -39.25 35.97
CA ARG A 100 -18.28 -39.50 36.99
C ARG A 100 -18.62 -40.98 37.12
N GLU A 101 -18.61 -41.71 36.00
CA GLU A 101 -18.85 -43.15 35.97
C GLU A 101 -17.66 -43.97 36.51
N GLN A 102 -16.55 -43.31 36.91
CA GLN A 102 -15.32 -43.92 37.45
C GLN A 102 -14.79 -45.08 36.59
N ARG A 103 -14.95 -44.96 35.28
CA ARG A 103 -14.51 -45.99 34.34
C ARG A 103 -12.99 -46.06 34.27
N PRO A 104 -12.41 -47.26 34.15
CA PRO A 104 -10.95 -47.43 34.10
C PRO A 104 -10.37 -46.75 32.85
N MET A 105 -9.23 -46.07 33.01
CA MET A 105 -8.54 -45.36 31.92
C MET A 105 -8.04 -46.32 30.83
N GLU A 106 -7.88 -47.60 31.15
CA GLU A 106 -7.48 -48.67 30.24
C GLU A 106 -8.54 -48.97 29.17
N GLU A 107 -9.78 -48.50 29.36
CA GLU A 107 -10.85 -48.58 28.36
C GLU A 107 -10.73 -47.54 27.25
N LEU A 108 -9.88 -46.52 27.43
CA LEU A 108 -9.72 -45.41 26.50
C LEU A 108 -8.60 -45.66 25.48
N SER A 109 -8.78 -45.13 24.26
CA SER A 109 -7.69 -45.03 23.29
C SER A 109 -6.60 -44.06 23.79
N GLU A 110 -5.40 -44.09 23.21
CA GLU A 110 -4.33 -43.15 23.56
C GLU A 110 -4.76 -41.70 23.32
N GLU A 111 -5.53 -41.47 22.27
CA GLU A 111 -6.07 -40.17 21.88
C GLU A 111 -7.15 -39.69 22.85
N ASP A 112 -8.06 -40.58 23.28
CA ASP A 112 -9.06 -40.26 24.31
C ASP A 112 -8.40 -39.98 25.66
N ARG A 113 -7.33 -40.71 26.02
CA ARG A 113 -6.52 -40.45 27.23
C ARG A 113 -5.84 -39.08 27.14
N PHE A 114 -5.28 -38.73 25.99
CA PHE A 114 -4.74 -37.39 25.76
C PHE A 114 -5.82 -36.33 25.95
N MET A 115 -6.98 -36.47 25.32
CA MET A 115 -8.07 -35.49 25.40
C MET A 115 -8.62 -35.34 26.83
N LEU A 116 -8.67 -36.42 27.60
CA LEU A 116 -8.98 -36.39 29.01
C LEU A 116 -7.99 -35.50 29.77
N CYS A 117 -6.69 -35.80 29.69
CA CYS A 117 -5.64 -35.00 30.34
C CYS A 117 -5.64 -33.54 29.86
N PHE A 118 -5.76 -33.33 28.56
CA PHE A 118 -5.78 -32.01 27.93
C PHE A 118 -6.97 -31.17 28.44
N SER A 119 -8.16 -31.78 28.56
CA SER A 119 -9.36 -31.09 29.07
C SER A 119 -9.30 -30.70 30.55
N ARG A 120 -8.47 -31.40 31.34
CA ARG A 120 -8.27 -31.12 32.78
C ARG A 120 -7.43 -29.88 33.03
N ILE A 121 -6.68 -29.41 32.02
CA ILE A 121 -5.87 -28.20 32.14
C ILE A 121 -6.80 -27.00 32.40
N PRO A 122 -6.64 -26.30 33.53
CA PRO A 122 -7.49 -25.17 33.87
C PRO A 122 -7.23 -24.01 32.90
N ARG A 123 -8.31 -23.42 32.36
CA ARG A 123 -8.24 -22.32 31.38
C ARG A 123 -7.39 -22.65 30.16
N LEU A 124 -7.52 -23.88 29.67
CA LEU A 124 -6.75 -24.37 28.54
C LEU A 124 -6.76 -23.42 27.32
N PRO A 125 -7.92 -22.89 26.85
CA PRO A 125 -7.93 -21.98 25.70
C PRO A 125 -7.08 -20.72 25.94
N GLU A 126 -7.19 -20.12 27.12
CA GLU A 126 -6.43 -18.94 27.51
C GLU A 126 -4.93 -19.23 27.64
N ARG A 127 -4.56 -20.35 28.25
CA ARG A 127 -3.16 -20.80 28.35
C ARG A 127 -2.54 -21.01 26.98
N MET A 128 -3.24 -21.70 26.07
CA MET A 128 -2.77 -21.95 24.70
C MET A 128 -2.59 -20.66 23.91
N THR A 129 -3.56 -19.75 24.01
CA THR A 129 -3.50 -18.43 23.35
C THR A 129 -2.34 -17.61 23.88
N THR A 130 -2.17 -17.57 25.20
CA THR A 130 -1.08 -16.84 25.87
C THR A 130 0.28 -17.42 25.50
N LEU A 131 0.44 -18.75 25.55
CA LEU A 131 1.69 -19.42 25.17
C LEU A 131 2.06 -19.14 23.71
N THR A 132 1.09 -19.20 22.81
CA THR A 132 1.31 -18.85 21.39
C THR A 132 1.73 -17.38 21.23
N PHE A 133 1.10 -16.46 21.97
CA PHE A 133 1.48 -15.05 21.96
C PHE A 133 2.91 -14.81 22.46
N LEU A 134 3.29 -15.47 23.56
CA LEU A 134 4.64 -15.37 24.14
C LEU A 134 5.74 -15.69 23.11
N GLY A 135 5.55 -16.76 22.31
CA GLY A 135 6.54 -17.14 21.31
C GLY A 135 6.53 -16.23 20.07
N ASN A 136 5.38 -15.69 19.68
CA ASN A 136 5.27 -14.82 18.49
C ASN A 136 5.66 -13.35 18.74
N PHE A 137 5.58 -12.87 19.99
CA PHE A 137 5.78 -11.45 20.30
C PHE A 137 7.15 -10.91 19.84
N PRO A 138 8.30 -11.56 20.12
CA PRO A 138 9.60 -11.00 19.77
C PRO A 138 9.78 -10.80 18.27
N ASP A 139 9.41 -11.80 17.46
CA ASP A 139 9.53 -11.76 16.00
C ASP A 139 8.60 -10.72 15.40
N THR A 140 7.36 -10.65 15.90
CA THR A 140 6.38 -9.66 15.44
C THR A 140 6.85 -8.24 15.78
N ALA A 141 7.35 -8.01 17.00
CA ALA A 141 7.91 -6.72 17.41
C ALA A 141 9.11 -6.32 16.54
N GLN A 142 10.01 -7.26 16.27
CA GLN A 142 11.19 -7.05 15.42
C GLN A 142 10.82 -6.73 13.97
N LEU A 143 9.69 -7.24 13.46
CA LEU A 143 9.18 -6.93 12.13
C LEU A 143 8.52 -5.55 12.06
N LEU A 144 7.82 -5.12 13.11
CA LEU A 144 7.08 -3.85 13.11
C LEU A 144 7.99 -2.63 13.33
N MET A 145 8.98 -2.73 14.22
CA MET A 145 9.90 -1.64 14.53
C MET A 145 10.56 -0.97 13.30
N PRO A 146 11.19 -1.70 12.36
CA PRO A 146 11.85 -1.08 11.21
C PRO A 146 10.87 -0.40 10.25
N GLN A 147 9.62 -0.88 10.19
CA GLN A 147 8.57 -0.27 9.35
C GLN A 147 8.16 1.10 9.91
N LEU A 148 7.92 1.18 11.22
CA LEU A 148 7.64 2.44 11.92
C LEU A 148 8.80 3.43 11.77
N ASN A 149 10.04 2.98 12.01
CA ASN A 149 11.24 3.81 11.87
C ASN A 149 11.43 4.33 10.45
N ALA A 150 11.13 3.53 9.41
CA ALA A 150 11.21 3.97 8.03
C ALA A 150 10.21 5.11 7.74
N ILE A 151 8.96 5.00 8.21
CA ILE A 151 7.95 6.06 8.07
C ILE A 151 8.37 7.33 8.80
N ILE A 152 8.87 7.22 10.04
CA ILE A 152 9.32 8.37 10.84
C ILE A 152 10.47 9.07 10.11
N ALA A 153 11.52 8.33 9.75
CA ALA A 153 12.72 8.88 9.14
C ALA A 153 12.44 9.49 7.76
N ALA A 154 11.63 8.83 6.92
CA ALA A 154 11.24 9.37 5.62
C ALA A 154 10.41 10.65 5.76
N SER A 155 9.39 10.63 6.62
CA SER A 155 8.53 11.80 6.87
C SER A 155 9.32 12.99 7.40
N MET A 156 10.17 12.78 8.40
CA MET A 156 10.99 13.83 8.99
C MET A 156 12.02 14.37 7.98
N SER A 157 12.74 13.50 7.28
CA SER A 157 13.79 13.92 6.34
C SER A 157 13.25 14.76 5.18
N ILE A 158 12.09 14.42 4.62
CA ILE A 158 11.43 15.24 3.60
C ILE A 158 11.02 16.58 4.21
N LYS A 159 10.33 16.57 5.35
CA LYS A 159 9.76 17.77 5.95
C LYS A 159 10.83 18.79 6.37
N SER A 160 11.98 18.31 6.86
CA SER A 160 13.07 19.18 7.34
C SER A 160 14.10 19.55 6.26
N SER A 161 13.97 19.07 5.02
CA SER A 161 14.95 19.36 3.97
C SER A 161 14.78 20.76 3.41
N ASP A 162 15.62 21.70 3.87
CA ASP A 162 15.68 23.06 3.33
C ASP A 162 16.09 23.10 1.85
N LYS A 163 16.94 22.15 1.42
CA LYS A 163 17.35 22.07 0.01
C LYS A 163 16.18 21.69 -0.87
N LEU A 164 15.37 20.71 -0.47
CA LEU A 164 14.15 20.33 -1.18
C LEU A 164 13.17 21.51 -1.26
N ARG A 165 12.96 22.22 -0.14
CA ARG A 165 12.11 23.42 -0.10
C ARG A 165 12.54 24.47 -1.12
N GLN A 166 13.84 24.80 -1.17
CA GLN A 166 14.38 25.77 -2.14
C GLN A 166 14.28 25.28 -3.59
N ILE A 167 14.45 23.99 -3.85
CA ILE A 167 14.25 23.43 -5.19
C ILE A 167 12.79 23.59 -5.64
N LEU A 168 11.83 23.32 -4.76
CA LEU A 168 10.41 23.50 -5.07
C LEU A 168 10.05 24.98 -5.29
N GLU A 169 10.71 25.90 -4.59
CA GLU A 169 10.58 27.35 -4.83
C GLU A 169 11.09 27.75 -6.22
N ILE A 170 12.24 27.21 -6.65
CA ILE A 170 12.76 27.41 -8.00
C ILE A 170 11.77 26.86 -9.05
N VAL A 171 11.23 25.65 -8.83
CA VAL A 171 10.21 25.06 -9.69
C VAL A 171 8.97 25.95 -9.78
N LEU A 172 8.51 26.50 -8.66
CA LEU A 172 7.37 27.43 -8.61
C LEU A 172 7.66 28.71 -9.40
N ALA A 173 8.86 29.28 -9.27
CA ALA A 173 9.25 30.49 -9.99
C ALA A 173 9.24 30.27 -11.51
N PHE A 174 9.83 29.18 -12.00
CA PHE A 174 9.77 28.84 -13.43
C PHE A 174 8.34 28.53 -13.89
N GLY A 175 7.55 27.82 -13.09
CA GLY A 175 6.15 27.55 -13.39
C GLY A 175 5.31 28.81 -13.52
N ASN A 176 5.49 29.77 -12.61
CA ASN A 176 4.81 31.06 -12.67
C ASN A 176 5.24 31.87 -13.88
N TYR A 177 6.54 31.91 -14.19
CA TYR A 177 7.04 32.60 -15.38
C TYR A 177 6.38 32.05 -16.65
N MET A 178 6.37 30.71 -16.81
CA MET A 178 5.80 30.05 -17.99
C MET A 178 4.29 30.21 -18.14
N ASN A 179 3.54 30.34 -17.03
CA ASN A 179 2.08 30.38 -17.03
C ASN A 179 1.46 31.78 -16.82
N SER A 180 2.29 32.78 -16.52
CA SER A 180 1.88 34.15 -16.16
C SER A 180 0.90 34.79 -17.14
N SER A 181 1.11 34.61 -18.45
CA SER A 181 0.30 35.25 -19.51
C SER A 181 -1.13 34.72 -19.66
N LYS A 182 -1.48 33.56 -19.06
CA LYS A 182 -2.80 32.92 -19.28
C LYS A 182 -3.54 32.53 -18.01
N ARG A 183 -2.83 32.30 -16.90
CA ARG A 183 -3.42 31.70 -15.69
C ARG A 183 -3.11 32.46 -14.40
N GLY A 184 -2.33 33.53 -14.48
CA GLY A 184 -1.90 34.31 -13.31
C GLY A 184 -0.79 33.62 -12.51
N ALA A 185 -0.46 34.20 -11.36
CA ALA A 185 0.56 33.68 -10.44
C ALA A 185 -0.05 32.68 -9.43
N ALA A 186 0.66 31.57 -9.21
CA ALA A 186 0.36 30.58 -8.18
C ALA A 186 1.33 30.73 -6.99
N TYR A 187 0.86 30.39 -5.79
CA TYR A 187 1.66 30.39 -4.57
C TYR A 187 2.16 28.99 -4.18
N GLY A 188 1.76 27.95 -4.94
CA GLY A 188 2.12 26.56 -4.72
C GLY A 188 1.49 25.66 -5.77
N PHE A 189 1.89 24.39 -5.77
CA PHE A 189 1.40 23.37 -6.70
C PHE A 189 1.23 22.02 -5.99
N ARG A 190 0.37 21.14 -6.52
CA ARG A 190 0.23 19.76 -6.03
C ARG A 190 1.47 18.96 -6.35
N LEU A 191 1.87 18.02 -5.48
CA LEU A 191 3.09 17.21 -5.66
C LEU A 191 3.11 16.44 -6.99
N GLN A 192 1.95 16.01 -7.48
CA GLN A 192 1.80 15.36 -8.79
C GLN A 192 2.36 16.21 -9.96
N SER A 193 2.43 17.54 -9.81
CA SER A 193 2.98 18.43 -10.84
C SER A 193 4.47 18.20 -11.09
N LEU A 194 5.20 17.55 -10.19
CA LEU A 194 6.60 17.18 -10.39
C LEU A 194 6.79 16.25 -11.59
N ASP A 195 5.80 15.40 -11.88
CA ASP A 195 5.85 14.52 -13.06
C ASP A 195 5.88 15.31 -14.38
N ALA A 196 5.23 16.47 -14.43
CA ALA A 196 5.20 17.31 -15.63
C ALA A 196 6.58 17.89 -15.99
N LEU A 197 7.51 17.99 -15.03
CA LEU A 197 8.88 18.45 -15.28
C LEU A 197 9.68 17.45 -16.15
N LEU A 198 9.31 16.17 -16.09
CA LEU A 198 9.93 15.11 -16.87
C LEU A 198 9.39 15.11 -18.31
N GLU A 199 8.13 15.49 -18.49
CA GLU A 199 7.44 15.46 -19.79
C GLU A 199 7.68 16.72 -20.63
N MET A 200 7.82 17.88 -19.97
CA MET A 200 7.94 19.15 -20.66
C MET A 200 9.31 19.26 -21.35
N LYS A 201 9.31 19.23 -22.68
CA LYS A 201 10.52 19.35 -23.51
C LYS A 201 10.78 20.79 -23.96
N SER A 202 12.05 21.09 -24.21
CA SER A 202 12.48 22.29 -24.90
C SER A 202 11.92 22.36 -26.34
N THR A 203 11.98 23.53 -26.96
CA THR A 203 11.51 23.76 -28.34
C THR A 203 12.25 22.90 -29.36
N ASP A 204 13.54 22.66 -29.15
CA ASP A 204 14.39 21.77 -29.95
C ASP A 204 14.27 20.29 -29.58
N ARG A 205 13.44 19.96 -28.57
CA ARG A 205 13.21 18.61 -28.03
C ARG A 205 14.45 17.86 -27.55
N LYS A 206 15.58 18.54 -27.38
CA LYS A 206 16.85 17.92 -26.94
C LYS A 206 16.92 17.67 -25.44
N GLN A 207 16.22 18.47 -24.64
CA GLN A 207 16.24 18.37 -23.19
C GLN A 207 14.84 18.57 -22.60
N THR A 208 14.66 18.17 -21.34
CA THR A 208 13.42 18.44 -20.58
C THR A 208 13.60 19.64 -19.65
N LEU A 209 12.49 20.16 -19.11
CA LEU A 209 12.53 21.23 -18.10
C LEU A 209 13.34 20.79 -16.88
N LEU A 210 13.28 19.51 -16.49
CA LEU A 210 14.10 18.98 -15.41
C LEU A 210 15.61 19.13 -15.70
N HIS A 211 16.08 18.82 -16.92
CA HIS A 211 17.48 19.01 -17.30
C HIS A 211 17.90 20.47 -17.20
N TYR A 212 17.04 21.38 -17.67
CA TYR A 212 17.28 22.80 -17.57
C TYR A 212 17.38 23.27 -16.10
N LEU A 213 16.47 22.81 -15.25
CA LEU A 213 16.50 23.09 -13.81
C LEU A 213 17.79 22.59 -13.15
N VAL A 214 18.20 21.35 -13.46
CA VAL A 214 19.46 20.76 -12.95
C VAL A 214 20.66 21.63 -13.35
N LYS A 215 20.73 22.08 -14.61
CA LYS A 215 21.80 22.98 -15.08
C LYS A 215 21.80 24.30 -14.31
N VAL A 216 20.64 24.94 -14.18
CA VAL A 216 20.50 26.22 -13.45
C VAL A 216 20.87 26.06 -11.98
N ILE A 217 20.43 24.97 -11.33
CA ILE A 217 20.78 24.67 -9.93
C ILE A 217 22.29 24.49 -9.79
N ALA A 218 22.93 23.71 -10.66
CA ALA A 218 24.38 23.51 -10.61
C ALA A 218 25.17 24.81 -10.80
N GLU A 219 24.70 25.73 -11.64
CA GLU A 219 25.41 26.98 -11.97
C GLU A 219 25.12 28.13 -10.99
N LYS A 220 23.89 28.24 -10.49
CA LYS A 220 23.44 29.38 -9.66
C LYS A 220 23.23 29.05 -8.19
N TYR A 221 22.98 27.78 -7.88
CA TYR A 221 22.66 27.32 -6.53
C TYR A 221 23.41 26.01 -6.18
N PRO A 222 24.76 25.99 -6.26
CA PRO A 222 25.55 24.78 -6.07
C PRO A 222 25.32 24.12 -4.70
N GLN A 223 24.95 24.88 -3.67
CA GLN A 223 24.60 24.38 -2.34
C GLN A 223 23.37 23.45 -2.31
N LEU A 224 22.52 23.51 -3.35
CA LEU A 224 21.32 22.67 -3.49
C LEU A 224 21.61 21.35 -4.23
N THR A 225 22.79 21.21 -4.82
CA THR A 225 23.22 19.94 -5.42
C THR A 225 23.29 18.85 -4.35
N GLY A 226 22.98 17.61 -4.74
CA GLY A 226 22.96 16.50 -3.79
C GLY A 226 21.85 16.55 -2.72
N PHE A 227 20.79 17.36 -2.88
CA PHE A 227 19.67 17.42 -1.93
C PHE A 227 19.03 16.06 -1.63
N HIS A 228 19.08 15.16 -2.60
CA HIS A 228 18.53 13.82 -2.48
C HIS A 228 19.24 12.95 -1.42
N SER A 229 20.46 13.31 -1.03
CA SER A 229 21.20 12.65 0.06
C SER A 229 20.62 12.98 1.43
N ASP A 230 19.88 14.09 1.56
CA ASP A 230 19.22 14.47 2.82
C ASP A 230 17.91 13.69 3.02
N LEU A 231 17.43 12.98 1.99
CA LEU A 231 16.14 12.28 1.96
C LEU A 231 16.35 10.78 2.14
N HIS A 232 15.86 10.24 3.25
CA HIS A 232 16.22 8.89 3.69
C HIS A 232 15.01 7.94 3.68
N PHE A 233 15.28 6.65 3.48
CA PHE A 233 14.31 5.56 3.64
C PHE A 233 13.03 5.64 2.79
N LEU A 234 12.97 6.50 1.76
CA LEU A 234 11.76 6.70 0.94
C LEU A 234 11.21 5.40 0.32
N ASP A 235 12.08 4.58 -0.25
CA ASP A 235 11.66 3.33 -0.89
C ASP A 235 11.14 2.31 0.15
N LYS A 236 11.74 2.27 1.36
CA LYS A 236 11.26 1.41 2.45
C LYS A 236 9.92 1.93 2.97
N ALA A 237 9.82 3.21 3.27
CA ALA A 237 8.60 3.86 3.75
C ALA A 237 7.44 3.73 2.75
N GLY A 238 7.71 3.84 1.45
CA GLY A 238 6.72 3.64 0.39
C GLY A 238 6.19 2.20 0.27
N SER A 239 6.92 1.21 0.80
CA SER A 239 6.45 -0.19 0.83
C SER A 239 5.60 -0.53 2.05
N VAL A 240 5.56 0.36 3.06
CA VAL A 240 4.86 0.10 4.33
C VAL A 240 3.37 0.43 4.20
N SER A 241 2.54 -0.52 4.64
CA SER A 241 1.12 -0.29 4.88
C SER A 241 0.92 0.17 6.33
N LEU A 242 0.87 1.49 6.55
CA LEU A 242 0.79 2.06 7.90
C LEU A 242 -0.43 1.56 8.67
N ASP A 243 -1.60 1.48 8.03
CA ASP A 243 -2.83 0.99 8.68
C ASP A 243 -2.71 -0.45 9.19
N SER A 244 -2.05 -1.32 8.40
CA SER A 244 -1.78 -2.71 8.80
C SER A 244 -0.83 -2.75 9.99
N VAL A 245 0.27 -2.00 9.93
CA VAL A 245 1.25 -1.91 11.02
C VAL A 245 0.59 -1.43 12.31
N LEU A 246 -0.26 -0.40 12.25
CA LEU A 246 -0.99 0.10 13.41
C LEU A 246 -2.00 -0.94 13.95
N ALA A 247 -2.63 -1.72 13.08
CA ALA A 247 -3.52 -2.81 13.51
C ALA A 247 -2.76 -3.93 14.23
N ASP A 248 -1.57 -4.29 13.73
CA ASP A 248 -0.71 -5.31 14.32
C ASP A 248 -0.16 -4.86 15.68
N VAL A 249 0.27 -3.60 15.82
CA VAL A 249 0.66 -3.02 17.12
C VAL A 249 -0.48 -3.09 18.14
N ARG A 250 -1.72 -2.74 17.74
CA ARG A 250 -2.89 -2.88 18.62
C ARG A 250 -3.17 -4.34 18.99
N SER A 251 -2.92 -5.27 18.07
CA SER A 251 -3.06 -6.71 18.34
C SER A 251 -2.03 -7.19 19.37
N LEU A 252 -0.77 -6.78 19.23
CA LEU A 252 0.28 -7.07 20.20
C LEU A 252 -0.02 -6.50 21.58
N GLN A 253 -0.51 -5.25 21.64
CA GLN A 253 -0.92 -4.62 22.89
C GLN A 253 -2.00 -5.45 23.60
N ARG A 254 -3.06 -5.86 22.88
CA ARG A 254 -4.10 -6.72 23.44
C ARG A 254 -3.55 -8.06 23.92
N GLY A 255 -2.65 -8.67 23.17
CA GLY A 255 -2.01 -9.93 23.58
C GLY A 255 -1.21 -9.78 24.88
N LEU A 256 -0.51 -8.65 25.06
CA LEU A 256 0.23 -8.36 26.29
C LEU A 256 -0.71 -8.12 27.47
N GLU A 257 -1.82 -7.39 27.26
CA GLU A 257 -2.86 -7.19 28.28
C GLU A 257 -3.51 -8.51 28.71
N LEU A 258 -3.77 -9.42 27.77
CA LEU A 258 -4.28 -10.76 28.09
C LEU A 258 -3.26 -11.58 28.88
N THR A 259 -1.98 -11.49 28.53
CA THR A 259 -0.88 -12.12 29.27
C THR A 259 -0.79 -11.59 30.69
N GLN A 260 -0.94 -10.28 30.88
CA GLN A 260 -0.98 -9.65 32.20
C GLN A 260 -2.17 -10.15 33.04
N ARG A 261 -3.37 -10.25 32.44
CA ARG A 261 -4.56 -10.81 33.12
C ARG A 261 -4.36 -12.27 33.50
N GLU A 262 -3.71 -13.04 32.64
CA GLU A 262 -3.43 -14.44 32.87
C GLU A 262 -2.44 -14.63 34.03
N PHE A 263 -1.40 -13.80 34.09
CA PHE A 263 -0.45 -13.74 35.20
C PHE A 263 -1.14 -13.43 36.55
N VAL A 264 -2.01 -12.42 36.59
CA VAL A 264 -2.77 -12.05 37.82
C VAL A 264 -3.65 -13.20 38.33
N ARG A 265 -4.09 -14.10 37.44
CA ARG A 265 -4.91 -15.25 37.80
C ARG A 265 -4.13 -16.51 38.15
N GLN A 266 -2.80 -16.54 37.98
CA GLN A 266 -1.93 -17.68 38.30
C GLN A 266 -0.75 -17.23 39.16
N ASP A 267 -1.05 -16.52 40.24
CA ASP A 267 -0.06 -15.95 41.16
C ASP A 267 1.17 -16.88 41.28
N ASP A 268 2.37 -16.33 41.03
CA ASP A 268 3.69 -17.01 40.99
C ASP A 268 4.16 -17.70 39.69
N CYS A 269 3.52 -17.52 38.53
CA CYS A 269 4.11 -18.00 37.26
C CYS A 269 5.34 -17.18 36.83
N MET A 270 6.55 -17.72 37.06
CA MET A 270 7.83 -17.07 36.75
C MET A 270 8.03 -16.76 35.26
N VAL A 271 7.57 -17.63 34.35
CA VAL A 271 7.70 -17.42 32.91
C VAL A 271 6.92 -16.20 32.45
N LEU A 272 5.67 -16.07 32.86
CA LEU A 272 4.83 -14.92 32.52
C LEU A 272 5.41 -13.62 33.11
N LYS A 273 5.87 -13.67 34.37
CA LYS A 273 6.48 -12.52 35.05
C LYS A 273 7.73 -12.02 34.31
N GLU A 274 8.62 -12.93 33.94
CA GLU A 274 9.85 -12.60 33.22
C GLU A 274 9.55 -12.06 31.82
N PHE A 275 8.61 -12.72 31.12
CA PHE A 275 8.18 -12.27 29.80
C PHE A 275 7.62 -10.84 29.84
N LEU A 276 6.69 -10.55 30.77
CA LEU A 276 6.11 -9.22 30.92
C LEU A 276 7.21 -8.19 31.25
N ARG A 277 8.09 -8.48 32.20
CA ARG A 277 9.21 -7.60 32.56
C ARG A 277 10.12 -7.29 31.37
N ALA A 278 10.48 -8.30 30.58
CA ALA A 278 11.40 -8.15 29.45
C ALA A 278 10.74 -7.43 28.25
N ASN A 279 9.44 -7.63 28.04
CA ASN A 279 8.76 -7.21 26.81
C ASN A 279 7.86 -5.98 26.95
N SER A 280 7.42 -5.62 28.16
CA SER A 280 6.65 -4.39 28.40
C SER A 280 7.36 -3.14 27.87
N PRO A 281 8.68 -2.92 28.11
CA PRO A 281 9.38 -1.76 27.55
C PRO A 281 9.40 -1.74 26.02
N THR A 282 9.51 -2.91 25.39
CA THR A 282 9.44 -3.04 23.92
C THR A 282 8.06 -2.67 23.39
N MET A 283 7.00 -3.10 24.09
CA MET A 283 5.62 -2.74 23.75
C MET A 283 5.37 -1.23 23.92
N ASP A 284 5.81 -0.64 25.03
CA ASP A 284 5.68 0.80 25.27
C ASP A 284 6.39 1.61 24.18
N LYS A 285 7.59 1.16 23.78
CA LYS A 285 8.32 1.75 22.65
C LYS A 285 7.57 1.61 21.34
N LEU A 286 7.03 0.44 21.01
CA LEU A 286 6.21 0.25 19.80
C LEU A 286 4.99 1.16 19.78
N LEU A 287 4.32 1.36 20.92
CA LEU A 287 3.19 2.29 21.01
C LEU A 287 3.62 3.74 20.76
N ALA A 288 4.72 4.17 21.40
CA ALA A 288 5.29 5.50 21.18
C ALA A 288 5.69 5.71 19.71
N ASP A 289 6.47 4.79 19.14
CA ASP A 289 6.93 4.83 17.75
C ASP A 289 5.74 4.79 16.78
N SER A 290 4.67 4.03 17.08
CA SER A 290 3.48 3.96 16.24
C SER A 290 2.73 5.30 16.18
N LYS A 291 2.59 5.98 17.32
CA LYS A 291 1.99 7.30 17.41
C LYS A 291 2.86 8.34 16.69
N THR A 292 4.16 8.33 16.93
CA THR A 292 5.10 9.25 16.26
C THR A 292 5.13 9.03 14.75
N ALA A 293 5.08 7.79 14.27
CA ALA A 293 5.00 7.48 12.84
C ALA A 293 3.73 8.04 12.20
N GLN A 294 2.59 7.87 12.86
CA GLN A 294 1.32 8.42 12.40
C GLN A 294 1.35 9.95 12.34
N GLU A 295 1.72 10.61 13.44
CA GLU A 295 1.79 12.08 13.51
C GLU A 295 2.81 12.66 12.51
N ALA A 296 3.98 12.03 12.37
CA ALA A 296 4.99 12.47 11.42
C ALA A 296 4.51 12.35 9.97
N PHE A 297 3.84 11.24 9.63
CA PHE A 297 3.29 11.01 8.30
C PHE A 297 2.15 11.98 7.98
N GLU A 298 1.16 12.10 8.87
CA GLU A 298 0.05 13.03 8.70
C GLU A 298 0.56 14.46 8.51
N SER A 299 1.52 14.86 9.34
CA SER A 299 2.08 16.20 9.30
C SER A 299 2.89 16.50 8.03
N VAL A 300 3.62 15.53 7.46
CA VAL A 300 4.34 15.75 6.19
C VAL A 300 3.37 15.77 5.01
N VAL A 301 2.33 14.94 5.02
CA VAL A 301 1.32 14.93 3.95
C VAL A 301 0.57 16.26 3.89
N GLU A 302 0.15 16.77 5.05
CA GLU A 302 -0.49 18.09 5.16
C GLU A 302 0.46 19.23 4.78
N TYR A 303 1.75 19.14 5.16
CA TYR A 303 2.76 20.14 4.81
C TYR A 303 2.91 20.34 3.30
N PHE A 304 2.76 19.26 2.51
CA PHE A 304 2.75 19.34 1.04
C PHE A 304 1.34 19.54 0.44
N GLY A 305 0.34 19.81 1.29
CA GLY A 305 -1.02 20.18 0.91
C GLY A 305 -1.92 19.01 0.53
N GLU A 306 -1.47 17.76 0.65
CA GLU A 306 -2.27 16.57 0.38
C GLU A 306 -3.12 16.18 1.61
N ASN A 307 -4.11 15.29 1.43
CA ASN A 307 -5.00 14.88 2.52
C ASN A 307 -4.52 13.54 3.13
N PRO A 308 -4.09 13.51 4.41
CA PRO A 308 -3.57 12.30 5.04
C PRO A 308 -4.60 11.16 5.11
N LYS A 309 -5.90 11.47 5.10
CA LYS A 309 -6.96 10.44 5.14
C LYS A 309 -7.11 9.68 3.83
N THR A 310 -6.65 10.25 2.71
CA THR A 310 -6.80 9.65 1.37
C THR A 310 -5.47 9.25 0.76
N THR A 311 -4.36 9.60 1.38
CA THR A 311 -3.02 9.44 0.83
C THR A 311 -2.24 8.43 1.67
N SER A 312 -1.96 7.27 1.09
CA SER A 312 -1.13 6.25 1.74
C SER A 312 0.37 6.56 1.61
N PRO A 313 1.23 6.00 2.49
CA PRO A 313 2.68 6.13 2.39
C PRO A 313 3.23 5.76 1.01
N GLY A 314 2.73 4.68 0.42
CA GLY A 314 3.15 4.24 -0.91
C GLY A 314 2.85 5.27 -2.00
N LEU A 315 1.67 5.89 -1.98
CA LEU A 315 1.34 6.95 -2.93
C LEU A 315 2.22 8.18 -2.69
N PHE A 316 2.35 8.62 -1.44
CA PHE A 316 3.08 9.84 -1.08
C PHE A 316 4.58 9.75 -1.38
N PHE A 317 5.27 8.77 -0.80
CA PHE A 317 6.72 8.65 -0.93
C PHE A 317 7.16 8.30 -2.35
N SER A 318 6.32 7.61 -3.14
CA SER A 318 6.64 7.27 -4.53
C SER A 318 6.84 8.50 -5.42
N LEU A 319 6.16 9.62 -5.12
CA LEU A 319 6.32 10.88 -5.86
C LEU A 319 7.75 11.41 -5.70
N PHE A 320 8.27 11.42 -4.48
CA PHE A 320 9.65 11.84 -4.19
C PHE A 320 10.67 10.85 -4.74
N SER A 321 10.46 9.54 -4.55
CA SER A 321 11.36 8.52 -5.13
C SER A 321 11.47 8.64 -6.65
N ARG A 322 10.35 8.90 -7.35
CA ARG A 322 10.35 9.09 -8.81
C ARG A 322 11.05 10.38 -9.21
N PHE A 323 10.76 11.49 -8.52
CA PHE A 323 11.40 12.77 -8.77
C PHE A 323 12.93 12.70 -8.57
N ILE A 324 13.40 12.09 -7.47
CA ILE A 324 14.83 11.92 -7.19
C ILE A 324 15.51 11.05 -8.24
N LYS A 325 14.90 9.93 -8.64
CA LYS A 325 15.43 9.06 -9.71
C LYS A 325 15.57 9.83 -11.02
N ALA A 326 14.55 10.61 -11.38
CA ALA A 326 14.59 11.44 -12.58
C ALA A 326 15.63 12.57 -12.49
N TYR A 327 15.77 13.21 -11.32
CA TYR A 327 16.75 14.26 -11.08
C TYR A 327 18.18 13.73 -11.23
N LYS A 328 18.50 12.60 -10.58
CA LYS A 328 19.82 11.96 -10.70
C LYS A 328 20.16 11.59 -12.13
N LYS A 329 19.18 11.06 -12.87
CA LYS A 329 19.35 10.74 -14.29
C LYS A 329 19.66 12.00 -15.12
N ALA A 330 18.87 13.06 -14.92
CA ALA A 330 19.10 14.33 -15.61
C ALA A 330 20.46 14.96 -15.26
N GLU A 331 20.92 14.84 -14.02
CA GLU A 331 22.26 15.27 -13.58
C GLU A 331 23.39 14.55 -14.32
N GLN A 332 23.27 13.23 -14.48
CA GLN A 332 24.22 12.43 -15.26
C GLN A 332 24.22 12.81 -16.74
N GLU A 333 23.05 12.96 -17.35
CA GLU A 333 22.91 13.33 -18.76
C GLU A 333 23.47 14.74 -19.04
N VAL A 334 23.18 15.72 -18.17
CA VAL A 334 23.73 17.09 -18.29
C VAL A 334 25.26 17.08 -18.17
N GLU A 335 25.83 16.32 -17.23
CA GLU A 335 27.27 16.21 -17.08
C GLU A 335 27.93 15.53 -18.28
N GLN A 336 27.29 14.51 -18.85
CA GLN A 336 27.76 13.86 -20.07
C GLN A 336 27.77 14.84 -21.26
N TRP A 337 26.71 15.62 -21.46
CA TRP A 337 26.66 16.62 -22.55
C TRP A 337 27.75 17.67 -22.41
N LYS A 338 28.07 18.09 -21.17
CA LYS A 338 29.18 19.03 -20.91
C LYS A 338 30.53 18.45 -21.32
N LYS A 339 30.80 17.19 -20.98
CA LYS A 339 32.06 16.50 -21.35
C LYS A 339 32.18 16.31 -22.85
N GLU A 340 31.10 15.91 -23.52
CA GLU A 340 31.07 15.74 -24.98
C GLU A 340 31.29 17.07 -25.71
N ALA A 341 30.67 18.16 -25.24
CA ALA A 341 30.90 19.49 -25.78
C ALA A 341 32.37 19.95 -25.62
N ALA A 342 32.94 19.77 -24.43
CA ALA A 342 34.34 20.12 -24.18
C ALA A 342 35.33 19.29 -25.03
N ALA A 343 35.05 18.01 -25.26
CA ALA A 343 35.86 17.14 -26.11
C ALA A 343 35.78 17.53 -27.60
N GLN A 344 34.62 17.99 -28.08
CA GLN A 344 34.45 18.49 -29.44
C GLN A 344 35.21 19.81 -29.65
N GLU A 345 35.21 20.70 -28.66
CA GLU A 345 35.98 21.95 -28.70
C GLU A 345 37.49 21.69 -28.65
N ALA A 346 37.96 20.78 -27.78
CA ALA A 346 39.38 20.41 -27.70
C ALA A 346 39.89 19.67 -28.96
N GLY A 347 39.04 18.89 -29.63
CA GLY A 347 39.38 18.21 -30.88
C GLY A 347 39.39 19.11 -32.12
N ALA A 348 38.69 20.26 -32.07
CA ALA A 348 38.66 21.22 -33.18
C ALA A 348 39.89 22.16 -33.20
N ASP A 349 40.62 22.28 -32.08
CA ASP A 349 41.73 23.21 -31.89
C ASP A 349 43.13 22.63 -32.22
N THR A 350 43.19 21.58 -33.05
CA THR A 350 44.48 21.08 -33.60
C THR A 350 44.68 21.54 -35.06
N PRO A 351 45.21 22.74 -35.32
CA PRO A 351 45.68 23.10 -36.65
C PRO A 351 47.01 22.37 -36.90
N GLY A 352 46.97 21.34 -37.73
CA GLY A 352 48.17 20.69 -38.24
C GLY A 352 49.03 21.68 -39.03
N LYS A 353 50.01 22.29 -38.37
CA LYS A 353 51.20 22.87 -39.00
C LYS A 353 52.20 21.74 -39.25
N GLY A 354 52.35 21.37 -40.52
CA GLY A 354 53.47 20.59 -41.04
C GLY A 354 53.78 21.05 -42.46
N GLU A 355 54.90 21.74 -42.63
CA GLU A 355 55.40 22.25 -43.91
C GLU A 355 55.88 21.13 -44.88
N PRO A 356 56.01 21.41 -46.19
CA PRO A 356 56.12 20.43 -47.28
C PRO A 356 57.57 20.14 -47.72
N PRO A 357 57.81 19.06 -48.50
CA PRO A 357 58.91 19.02 -49.47
C PRO A 357 58.39 18.96 -50.92
N ALA A 358 59.03 19.73 -51.81
CA ALA A 358 58.79 19.80 -53.26
C ALA A 358 59.67 18.79 -54.06
N PRO A 359 59.72 18.78 -55.40
CA PRO A 359 58.70 18.32 -56.36
C PRO A 359 59.24 17.29 -57.40
N LYS A 360 58.42 16.36 -57.92
CA LYS A 360 58.57 15.74 -59.27
C LYS A 360 57.19 15.40 -59.87
N SER A 361 57.06 15.62 -61.18
CA SER A 361 55.83 15.81 -61.97
C SER A 361 55.34 14.54 -62.74
N PRO A 362 54.34 14.60 -63.68
CA PRO A 362 52.96 14.03 -63.64
C PRO A 362 52.77 12.83 -64.64
N PRO A 363 51.57 12.32 -65.10
CA PRO A 363 50.13 12.75 -65.01
C PRO A 363 49.14 11.57 -64.61
N LYS A 364 47.80 11.62 -64.50
CA LYS A 364 46.68 12.20 -65.29
C LYS A 364 45.37 12.34 -64.47
N ALA A 365 44.59 13.36 -64.86
CA ALA A 365 43.17 13.69 -64.71
C ALA A 365 42.12 12.70 -64.11
N ARG A 366 41.26 13.21 -63.20
CA ARG A 366 39.82 13.53 -63.40
C ARG A 366 39.22 14.26 -62.17
N ARG A 367 38.47 15.35 -62.45
CA ARG A 367 37.70 16.22 -61.52
C ARG A 367 36.24 15.69 -61.33
N PRO A 368 35.27 16.43 -60.74
CA PRO A 368 35.08 16.70 -59.30
C PRO A 368 33.60 16.48 -58.84
N GLN A 369 33.33 16.28 -57.55
CA GLN A 369 31.99 16.53 -57.00
C GLN A 369 32.08 16.90 -55.51
N MET A 370 32.43 18.15 -55.22
CA MET A 370 32.22 18.73 -53.89
C MET A 370 32.19 20.25 -54.00
N ASP A 371 31.06 20.80 -54.47
CA ASP A 371 30.80 22.24 -54.43
C ASP A 371 29.29 22.54 -54.45
N LEU A 372 28.53 21.90 -53.55
CA LEU A 372 27.08 22.13 -53.38
C LEU A 372 26.74 22.91 -52.10
N ILE A 373 27.71 23.16 -51.23
CA ILE A 373 27.51 23.88 -49.96
C ILE A 373 27.67 25.40 -50.14
N SER A 374 28.37 25.82 -51.19
CA SER A 374 28.64 27.20 -51.58
C SER A 374 27.47 27.88 -52.34
N GLU A 375 26.54 27.12 -52.92
CA GLU A 375 25.40 27.67 -53.69
C GLU A 375 24.13 27.92 -52.84
N LEU A 376 23.94 27.20 -51.73
CA LEU A 376 22.72 27.30 -50.90
C LEU A 376 22.71 28.51 -49.93
N LYS A 377 23.87 29.11 -49.64
CA LYS A 377 23.95 30.34 -48.84
C LYS A 377 23.62 31.63 -49.62
N ARG A 378 23.42 31.55 -50.94
CA ARG A 378 23.25 32.73 -51.82
C ARG A 378 21.83 32.98 -52.33
N ARG A 379 20.78 32.41 -51.72
CA ARG A 379 19.41 32.52 -52.28
C ARG A 379 18.26 32.98 -51.38
N GLN A 380 18.39 33.27 -50.08
CA GLN A 380 17.22 33.75 -49.31
C GLN A 380 17.49 34.89 -48.31
N GLN A 381 18.15 35.95 -48.78
CA GLN A 381 17.96 37.30 -48.23
C GLN A 381 17.47 38.22 -49.37
N LYS A 382 16.19 38.58 -49.33
CA LYS A 382 15.64 39.80 -49.97
C LYS A 382 14.22 40.07 -49.45
N GLU A 383 14.08 41.14 -48.67
CA GLU A 383 12.90 42.02 -48.58
C GLU A 383 13.21 43.31 -49.36
N PRO A 384 12.28 44.27 -49.60
CA PRO A 384 10.87 44.37 -49.18
C PRO A 384 9.88 44.74 -50.32
N LEU A 385 8.55 44.69 -50.08
CA LEU A 385 7.61 45.60 -50.75
C LEU A 385 6.31 45.80 -49.93
N ILE A 386 5.92 47.06 -49.78
CA ILE A 386 4.73 47.59 -49.07
C ILE A 386 3.60 47.77 -50.10
N TYR A 387 2.35 47.45 -49.72
CA TYR A 387 1.15 48.13 -50.22
C TYR A 387 0.04 48.07 -49.15
N GLU A 388 -0.47 49.25 -48.77
CA GLU A 388 -1.69 49.45 -47.97
C GLU A 388 -2.90 49.59 -48.91
N SER A 389 -4.04 48.99 -48.55
CA SER A 389 -5.38 49.63 -48.49
C SER A 389 -6.51 48.57 -48.54
N ASP A 390 -7.29 48.53 -47.47
CA ASP A 390 -8.75 48.35 -47.37
C ASP A 390 -9.51 47.42 -48.35
N ARG A 391 -10.18 46.41 -47.79
CA ARG A 391 -11.61 46.14 -48.04
C ARG A 391 -12.23 45.21 -47.00
N ASP A 392 -13.33 45.69 -46.45
CA ASP A 392 -14.37 45.01 -45.67
C ASP A 392 -15.01 43.81 -46.39
N GLY A 393 -15.66 42.95 -45.59
CA GLY A 393 -16.95 42.37 -45.97
C GLY A 393 -17.12 40.86 -45.76
N ALA A 394 -17.92 40.52 -44.74
CA ALA A 394 -18.57 39.23 -44.45
C ALA A 394 -17.62 38.09 -43.99
N ILE A 395 -17.75 37.52 -42.78
CA ILE A 395 -18.97 37.06 -42.13
C ILE A 395 -18.87 37.31 -40.62
N GLU A 396 -19.62 38.29 -40.13
CA GLU A 396 -20.27 38.21 -38.82
C GLU A 396 -21.70 37.71 -39.06
N ASP A 397 -22.00 36.56 -38.47
CA ASP A 397 -23.32 36.02 -38.10
C ASP A 397 -22.95 34.70 -37.40
N ILE A 398 -22.67 34.68 -36.11
CA ILE A 398 -23.67 34.64 -35.04
C ILE A 398 -23.08 35.34 -33.81
N ILE A 399 -23.43 36.61 -33.62
CA ILE A 399 -23.16 37.38 -32.40
C ILE A 399 -24.36 37.23 -31.46
N THR A 400 -24.05 36.88 -30.20
CA THR A 400 -24.80 37.13 -28.95
C THR A 400 -26.34 37.11 -28.95
N GLY A 401 -26.90 36.24 -28.11
CA GLY A 401 -28.20 36.47 -27.47
C GLY A 401 -28.04 36.58 -25.95
N LYS A 402 -28.09 37.79 -25.39
CA LYS A 402 -28.36 38.02 -23.96
C LYS A 402 -29.87 37.95 -23.72
N GLY A 403 -30.26 37.16 -22.72
CA GLY A 403 -31.39 37.43 -21.81
C GLY A 403 -32.78 36.90 -22.20
N LEU A 404 -33.35 36.00 -21.38
CA LEU A 404 -34.42 36.30 -20.40
C LEU A 404 -34.92 34.99 -19.73
N ALA A 405 -35.18 35.09 -18.42
CA ALA A 405 -36.18 34.36 -17.60
C ALA A 405 -36.18 32.81 -17.47
N ARG A 406 -36.29 32.37 -16.21
CA ARG A 406 -36.59 31.02 -15.64
C ARG A 406 -37.92 30.43 -16.21
N PRO A 407 -38.34 29.14 -15.99
CA PRO A 407 -38.07 28.30 -14.80
C PRO A 407 -38.08 26.72 -14.94
N TRP A 408 -37.71 26.02 -13.84
CA TRP A 408 -37.84 24.55 -13.53
C TRP A 408 -37.05 23.58 -14.46
N SER A 409 -36.44 22.44 -14.07
CA SER A 409 -36.46 21.55 -12.90
C SER A 409 -35.13 20.77 -12.79
N TYR A 410 -34.73 20.42 -11.56
CA TYR A 410 -33.71 19.41 -11.23
C TYR A 410 -34.27 17.98 -11.40
N PRO A 411 -33.39 16.97 -11.55
CA PRO A 411 -33.42 15.91 -10.55
C PRO A 411 -32.04 15.37 -10.11
N GLN A 412 -32.08 14.68 -8.96
CA GLN A 412 -31.06 13.79 -8.36
C GLN A 412 -29.89 14.40 -7.58
N SER A 413 -30.19 14.89 -6.37
CA SER A 413 -29.42 14.54 -5.15
C SER A 413 -30.09 15.12 -3.89
N VAL A 414 -31.40 14.91 -3.74
CA VAL A 414 -32.14 15.13 -2.48
C VAL A 414 -32.96 13.87 -2.20
N LEU A 415 -32.25 12.79 -1.88
CA LEU A 415 -32.85 11.58 -1.33
C LEU A 415 -31.92 10.98 -0.27
N LEU A 416 -31.46 11.81 0.66
CA LEU A 416 -30.82 11.34 1.91
C LEU A 416 -31.00 12.28 3.12
N CYS A 417 -31.77 13.37 2.98
CA CYS A 417 -32.14 14.24 4.11
C CYS A 417 -33.63 14.18 4.49
N PHE A 418 -34.44 13.37 3.79
CA PHE A 418 -35.87 13.19 4.11
C PHE A 418 -36.21 11.90 4.87
N LEU A 419 -35.20 11.10 5.24
CA LEU A 419 -35.38 9.86 6.00
C LEU A 419 -34.97 9.96 7.48
N LEU A 420 -34.58 11.15 7.96
CA LEU A 420 -34.23 11.36 9.38
C LEU A 420 -35.15 12.32 10.15
N THR A 421 -36.22 12.81 9.51
CA THR A 421 -37.21 13.69 10.16
C THR A 421 -38.61 13.07 10.27
N GLN A 422 -38.71 11.75 10.04
CA GLN A 422 -39.94 10.97 10.22
C GLN A 422 -39.80 9.80 11.21
N CYS A 423 -38.75 9.77 12.05
CA CYS A 423 -38.67 8.86 13.21
C CYS A 423 -39.08 9.50 14.54
N ALA A 424 -39.38 10.81 14.58
CA ALA A 424 -39.75 11.50 15.82
C ALA A 424 -41.26 11.60 16.09
N ILE A 425 -42.11 10.99 15.25
CA ILE A 425 -43.58 11.00 15.42
C ILE A 425 -44.13 9.61 15.81
N LEU A 426 -43.27 8.59 15.98
CA LEU A 426 -43.70 7.21 16.28
C LEU A 426 -43.33 6.69 17.69
N TRP A 427 -42.76 7.53 18.56
CA TRP A 427 -42.74 7.25 20.00
C TRP A 427 -43.42 8.39 20.76
N GLY A 428 -44.74 8.28 20.88
CA GLY A 428 -45.49 9.07 21.84
C GLY A 428 -45.09 8.69 23.25
N THR A 429 -44.44 9.58 23.98
CA THR A 429 -44.64 9.80 25.41
C THR A 429 -44.14 11.22 25.74
N GLY A 430 -45.01 12.02 26.35
CA GLY A 430 -44.71 13.39 26.70
C GLY A 430 -43.86 13.49 27.96
N CYS A 431 -42.99 14.50 28.01
CA CYS A 431 -42.65 15.19 29.25
C CYS A 431 -41.94 16.53 28.99
N HIS A 432 -42.61 17.58 29.45
CA HIS A 432 -42.14 18.86 29.98
C HIS A 432 -41.09 19.73 29.26
N THR A 433 -41.62 20.91 28.93
CA THR A 433 -41.05 22.21 28.66
C THR A 433 -39.95 22.66 29.65
N ALA A 434 -39.08 23.56 29.16
CA ALA A 434 -38.11 24.38 29.89
C ALA A 434 -36.73 23.76 30.23
N SER A 435 -35.90 23.53 29.19
CA SER A 435 -34.43 23.63 29.34
C SER A 435 -33.62 23.82 28.05
N CYS A 436 -34.21 23.70 26.86
CA CYS A 436 -33.42 23.77 25.61
C CYS A 436 -33.34 25.15 24.94
N TYR A 437 -33.81 26.22 25.57
CA TYR A 437 -33.81 27.58 24.98
C TYR A 437 -32.72 28.53 25.53
N LEU A 438 -31.78 28.04 26.34
CA LEU A 438 -30.75 28.88 26.98
C LEU A 438 -29.29 28.59 26.59
N PHE A 439 -29.03 27.98 25.43
CA PHE A 439 -27.64 27.74 24.98
C PHE A 439 -27.30 28.27 23.57
N CYS A 440 -28.17 29.11 22.98
CA CYS A 440 -27.98 29.64 21.62
C CYS A 440 -27.79 31.17 21.51
N PHE A 441 -27.65 31.93 22.61
CA PHE A 441 -27.46 33.38 22.49
C PHE A 441 -26.50 33.94 23.55
N SER A 442 -25.21 33.72 23.31
CA SER A 442 -24.05 34.47 23.85
C SER A 442 -22.87 33.91 23.07
N PHE A 443 -22.33 34.58 22.06
CA PHE A 443 -21.31 35.59 22.23
C PHE A 443 -21.20 36.40 20.92
N LEU A 444 -21.78 37.59 20.92
CA LEU A 444 -21.52 38.66 19.95
C LEU A 444 -21.05 39.87 20.76
N PHE A 445 -19.76 40.20 20.60
CA PHE A 445 -19.04 41.42 21.02
C PHE A 445 -18.81 41.67 22.53
N PRO A 446 -17.57 42.07 22.88
CA PRO A 446 -17.32 43.50 23.06
C PRO A 446 -16.14 44.05 22.23
N PHE A 447 -16.24 45.36 21.95
CA PHE A 447 -15.30 46.33 21.32
C PHE A 447 -13.90 46.38 22.01
N SER A 448 -12.75 46.73 21.42
CA SER A 448 -12.39 47.86 20.52
C SER A 448 -11.05 47.66 19.73
N THR A 449 -11.08 47.88 18.39
CA THR A 449 -10.14 48.61 17.46
C THR A 449 -8.60 48.31 17.35
N PRO A 450 -7.92 48.56 16.20
CA PRO A 450 -7.46 47.48 15.31
C PRO A 450 -5.94 47.46 15.03
N LEU A 451 -5.41 46.27 14.68
CA LEU A 451 -4.21 46.17 13.84
C LEU A 451 -4.49 45.16 12.71
N HIS A 452 -4.17 45.60 11.51
CA HIS A 452 -4.48 44.99 10.22
C HIS A 452 -3.69 43.68 10.01
N LEU A 453 -4.38 42.55 9.82
CA LEU A 453 -3.82 41.35 9.17
C LEU A 453 -4.92 40.61 8.38
N PRO A 454 -4.60 40.02 7.20
CA PRO A 454 -5.60 39.55 6.25
C PRO A 454 -6.12 38.13 6.54
N HIS A 455 -7.33 37.87 6.05
CA HIS A 455 -8.10 36.62 6.15
C HIS A 455 -7.36 35.32 5.79
N PRO A 456 -7.65 34.19 6.49
CA PRO A 456 -7.20 32.86 6.10
C PRO A 456 -8.32 32.11 5.36
N HIS A 457 -8.48 32.34 4.07
CA HIS A 457 -9.15 31.39 3.16
C HIS A 457 -8.58 31.57 1.75
N SER A 458 -7.28 31.33 1.58
CA SER A 458 -6.72 31.11 0.25
C SER A 458 -6.94 29.65 -0.12
N VAL A 459 -7.98 29.39 -0.92
CA VAL A 459 -8.03 28.20 -1.77
C VAL A 459 -6.72 28.16 -2.54
N ILE A 460 -5.88 27.14 -2.31
CA ILE A 460 -4.65 26.96 -3.10
C ILE A 460 -5.09 26.79 -4.55
N LYS A 461 -4.89 27.81 -5.37
CA LYS A 461 -5.05 27.72 -6.83
C LYS A 461 -3.92 26.84 -7.35
N THR A 462 -4.14 25.54 -7.37
CA THR A 462 -3.22 24.57 -7.99
C THR A 462 -3.51 24.54 -9.47
N VAL A 463 -2.51 24.91 -10.29
CA VAL A 463 -2.66 24.97 -11.74
C VAL A 463 -1.67 23.97 -12.36
N PRO A 464 -2.12 22.98 -13.15
CA PRO A 464 -1.21 22.06 -13.82
C PRO A 464 -0.39 22.80 -14.89
N PHE A 465 0.90 22.45 -14.99
CA PHE A 465 1.77 22.90 -16.07
C PHE A 465 1.16 22.50 -17.42
N THR A 466 0.71 23.47 -18.21
CA THR A 466 0.20 23.19 -19.56
C THR A 466 0.66 24.26 -20.54
N ALA A 467 1.66 23.89 -21.34
CA ALA A 467 2.04 24.62 -22.55
C ALA A 467 1.49 23.85 -23.77
N ARG A 468 0.49 24.40 -24.46
CA ARG A 468 0.11 23.92 -25.80
C ARG A 468 1.17 24.40 -26.79
N THR A 469 1.99 23.48 -27.29
CA THR A 469 2.68 23.70 -28.58
C THR A 469 1.63 23.58 -29.68
N GLY A 470 1.40 24.64 -30.45
CA GLY A 470 0.50 24.63 -31.59
C GLY A 470 0.93 23.55 -32.60
N LYS A 471 0.11 22.52 -32.77
CA LYS A 471 0.25 21.56 -33.88
C LYS A 471 -0.30 22.22 -35.14
N ARG A 472 0.59 22.63 -36.04
CA ARG A 472 0.25 22.74 -37.48
C ARG A 472 0.07 21.31 -37.98
N THR A 473 -1.13 21.01 -38.45
CA THR A 473 -1.50 19.78 -39.14
C THR A 473 -0.67 19.63 -40.43
N SER A 474 -0.04 18.47 -40.62
CA SER A 474 0.35 18.01 -41.94
C SER A 474 -0.31 16.64 -42.16
N ARG A 475 -1.18 16.60 -43.18
CA ARG A 475 -1.79 15.39 -43.73
C ARG A 475 -0.69 14.51 -44.33
N LEU A 476 -0.72 13.21 -44.05
CA LEU A 476 -0.20 12.17 -44.94
C LEU A 476 -0.98 10.87 -44.67
N LEU A 477 -1.25 10.18 -45.77
CA LEU A 477 -2.26 9.15 -46.00
C LEU A 477 -1.83 7.75 -45.51
N CYS A 478 -2.81 6.92 -45.16
CA CYS A 478 -3.00 5.50 -45.58
C CYS A 478 -4.16 4.93 -44.73
N GLU A 479 -5.35 4.85 -45.31
CA GLU A 479 -6.00 3.62 -45.84
C GLU A 479 -6.69 2.79 -44.74
N ALA A 480 -8.03 2.95 -44.70
CA ALA A 480 -8.95 2.03 -44.06
C ALA A 480 -9.54 1.14 -45.16
N SER A 481 -9.38 -0.18 -45.03
CA SER A 481 -10.13 -1.16 -45.82
C SER A 481 -11.35 -1.59 -45.01
N LEU A 482 -12.51 -1.44 -45.65
CA LEU A 482 -13.83 -1.92 -45.24
C LEU A 482 -14.04 -3.39 -45.63
N GLY A 483 -15.02 -4.02 -44.97
CA GLY A 483 -15.72 -5.24 -45.39
C GLY A 483 -15.20 -6.51 -44.70
N GLU A 484 -16.02 -7.46 -44.22
CA GLU A 484 -17.45 -7.74 -44.43
C GLU A 484 -18.01 -8.54 -43.23
N GLU A 485 -19.33 -8.57 -43.16
CA GLU A 485 -20.16 -9.24 -42.17
C GLU A 485 -20.25 -10.78 -42.30
N MET A 486 -20.63 -11.39 -41.16
CA MET A 486 -21.54 -12.55 -40.99
C MET A 486 -21.09 -13.98 -41.38
N PRO A 487 -21.77 -15.05 -40.89
CA PRO A 487 -22.47 -15.23 -39.61
C PRO A 487 -22.23 -16.63 -38.96
N LEU A 488 -22.37 -16.71 -37.63
CA LEU A 488 -23.31 -17.55 -36.85
C LEU A 488 -23.08 -17.36 -35.35
#